data_AF-A0A3B0V0T9-F1
#
_entry.id   AF-A0A3B0V0T9-F1
#
_cell.length_a   1.000
_cell.length_b   1.000
_cell.length_c   1.000
_cell.angle_alpha   90.00
_cell.angle_beta   90.00
_cell.angle_gamma   90.00
#
_symmetry.space_group_name_H-M   'P 1'
#
loop_
_entity.id
_entity.type
_entity.pdbx_description
1 polymer ?
#
loop_
_entity_poly.entity_id
_entity_poly.type
_entity_poly.pdbx_seq_one_letter_code
_entity_poly.pdbx_strand_id
1 'polypeptide(L)'
;SSEDLFSEGTFTVTVTDHDYYPSRSVPLTINVDPTIDSLDSVTSRIDGIPHVSASWNSDGKLVISSDDPDRYTIALNNDSSNFLQATGVAAEFMQQQAIGQDMDNIDSLMSKLTEQISNFGARANRINIQTQIYTDMEVSTKGNLSEVQDTDMIKAVMDLKTKETAYQAALAAASKTMQLSLVDFLK
;
A
#
# COMPACT_ATOMS: atom_id res chain seq x y z
N SER A 1 -35.74 -46.13 19.51
CA SER A 1 -36.24 -45.39 18.33
C SER A 1 -35.15 -44.46 17.89
N SER A 2 -34.41 -44.91 16.89
CA SER A 2 -33.25 -44.22 16.28
C SER A 2 -33.57 -43.82 14.84
N GLU A 3 -34.86 -43.68 14.54
CA GLU A 3 -35.48 -43.15 13.33
C GLU A 3 -35.94 -41.74 13.76
N ASP A 4 -35.47 -40.58 13.27
CA ASP A 4 -34.74 -40.18 12.09
C ASP A 4 -33.74 -39.08 12.53
N LEU A 5 -32.43 -39.34 12.54
CA LEU A 5 -31.46 -38.28 12.88
C LEU A 5 -31.08 -37.43 11.65
N PHE A 6 -31.18 -38.00 10.45
CA PHE A 6 -30.88 -37.36 9.18
C PHE A 6 -31.85 -37.87 8.10
N SER A 7 -32.08 -37.06 7.08
CA SER A 7 -33.00 -37.33 5.97
C SER A 7 -32.26 -37.48 4.64
N GLU A 8 -32.95 -37.98 3.61
CA GLU A 8 -32.42 -37.93 2.25
C GLU A 8 -32.12 -36.48 1.87
N GLY A 9 -30.91 -36.23 1.39
CA GLY A 9 -30.45 -34.89 1.09
C GLY A 9 -28.96 -34.85 0.76
N THR A 10 -28.40 -33.65 0.85
CA THR A 10 -27.00 -33.40 0.51
C THR A 10 -26.38 -32.39 1.45
N PHE A 11 -25.06 -32.41 1.56
CA PHE A 11 -24.28 -31.28 2.07
C PHE A 11 -23.05 -31.07 1.19
N THR A 12 -22.42 -29.90 1.30
CA THR A 12 -21.24 -29.52 0.53
C THR A 12 -20.02 -29.45 1.43
N VAL A 13 -18.95 -30.13 1.03
CA VAL A 13 -17.60 -30.01 1.60
C VAL A 13 -16.75 -29.23 0.60
N THR A 14 -16.24 -28.07 0.99
CA THR A 14 -15.35 -27.26 0.15
C THR A 14 -13.96 -27.28 0.72
N VAL A 15 -12.98 -27.74 -0.05
CA VAL A 15 -11.55 -27.66 0.32
C VAL A 15 -10.95 -26.45 -0.39
N THR A 16 -10.29 -25.57 0.35
CA THR A 16 -9.62 -24.38 -0.18
C THR A 16 -8.12 -24.50 -0.02
N ASP A 17 -7.39 -24.38 -1.13
CA ASP A 17 -5.92 -24.36 -1.17
C ASP A 17 -5.42 -22.90 -1.15
N HIS A 18 -4.66 -22.55 -0.12
CA HIS A 18 -4.12 -21.20 0.12
C HIS A 18 -2.73 -20.98 -0.48
N ASP A 19 -2.10 -21.98 -1.08
CA ASP A 19 -0.83 -21.81 -1.80
C ASP A 19 -0.97 -21.00 -3.11
N TYR A 20 -2.20 -20.67 -3.52
CA TYR A 20 -2.51 -19.91 -4.72
C TYR A 20 -3.13 -18.55 -4.39
N TYR A 21 -2.85 -17.54 -5.23
CA TYR A 21 -3.51 -16.23 -5.16
C TYR A 21 -4.27 -15.91 -6.47
N PRO A 22 -5.61 -15.76 -6.43
CA PRO A 22 -6.48 -16.01 -5.29
C PRO A 22 -6.52 -17.50 -4.92
N SER A 23 -6.92 -17.80 -3.68
CA SER A 23 -7.04 -19.18 -3.20
C SER A 23 -8.02 -19.98 -4.05
N ARG A 24 -7.78 -21.29 -4.14
CA ARG A 24 -8.57 -22.18 -5.01
C ARG A 24 -9.47 -23.05 -4.17
N SER A 25 -10.78 -22.87 -4.29
CA SER A 25 -11.78 -23.68 -3.61
C SER A 25 -12.39 -24.74 -4.53
N VAL A 26 -12.50 -25.97 -4.04
CA VAL A 26 -13.14 -27.09 -4.74
C VAL A 26 -14.33 -27.57 -3.91
N PRO A 27 -15.58 -27.28 -4.32
CA PRO A 27 -16.77 -27.80 -3.66
C PRO A 27 -17.04 -29.24 -4.10
N LEU A 28 -17.29 -30.12 -3.14
CA LEU A 28 -17.73 -31.50 -3.32
C LEU A 28 -19.07 -31.70 -2.64
N THR A 29 -20.04 -32.24 -3.37
CA THR A 29 -21.35 -32.59 -2.83
C THR A 29 -21.34 -34.01 -2.31
N ILE A 30 -21.75 -34.18 -1.06
CA ILE A 30 -21.97 -35.48 -0.43
C ILE A 30 -23.47 -35.72 -0.37
N ASN A 31 -23.90 -36.81 -0.99
CA ASN A 31 -25.27 -37.31 -0.88
C ASN A 31 -25.42 -38.09 0.42
N VAL A 32 -26.60 -38.04 1.01
CA VAL A 32 -26.97 -38.81 2.19
C VAL A 32 -28.32 -39.43 1.92
N ASP A 33 -28.41 -40.75 2.01
CA ASP A 33 -29.64 -41.52 1.88
C ASP A 33 -29.79 -42.43 3.12
N PRO A 34 -30.69 -42.12 4.06
CA PRO A 34 -30.83 -42.89 5.31
C PRO A 34 -31.31 -44.33 5.11
N THR A 35 -31.78 -44.70 3.92
CA THR A 35 -32.22 -46.07 3.62
C THR A 35 -31.05 -47.02 3.32
N ILE A 36 -29.91 -46.48 2.91
CA ILE A 36 -28.71 -47.26 2.53
C ILE A 36 -27.43 -46.81 3.25
N ASP A 37 -27.38 -45.57 3.71
CA ASP A 37 -26.21 -45.00 4.36
C ASP A 37 -26.29 -45.16 5.89
N SER A 38 -25.18 -45.63 6.46
CA SER A 38 -24.88 -45.48 7.88
C SER A 38 -24.06 -44.22 8.12
N LEU A 39 -24.05 -43.75 9.38
CA LEU A 39 -23.15 -42.68 9.83
C LEU A 39 -21.69 -42.94 9.41
N ASP A 40 -21.20 -44.17 9.55
CA ASP A 40 -19.84 -44.56 9.16
C ASP A 40 -19.61 -44.53 7.65
N SER A 41 -20.62 -44.90 6.86
CA SER A 41 -20.51 -44.87 5.39
C SER A 41 -20.42 -43.44 4.86
N VAL A 42 -21.18 -42.49 5.45
CA VAL A 42 -21.09 -41.07 5.11
C VAL A 42 -19.74 -40.52 5.55
N THR A 43 -19.30 -40.82 6.77
CA THR A 43 -17.97 -40.41 7.29
C THR A 43 -16.84 -40.92 6.39
N SER A 44 -16.90 -42.19 5.95
CA SER A 44 -15.89 -42.76 5.06
C SER A 44 -15.84 -42.06 3.69
N ARG A 45 -16.98 -41.55 3.19
CA ARG A 45 -16.99 -40.73 1.97
C ARG A 45 -16.33 -39.38 2.16
N ILE A 46 -16.45 -38.78 3.35
CA ILE A 46 -15.78 -37.52 3.69
C ILE A 46 -14.27 -37.74 3.84
N ASP A 47 -13.85 -38.81 4.52
CA ASP A 47 -12.43 -39.20 4.69
C ASP A 47 -11.76 -39.55 3.36
N GLY A 48 -12.55 -39.95 2.36
CA GLY A 48 -12.05 -40.18 0.99
C GLY A 48 -11.80 -38.90 0.18
N ILE A 49 -12.16 -37.71 0.70
CA ILE A 49 -11.91 -36.44 0.02
C ILE A 49 -10.42 -36.09 0.19
N PRO A 50 -9.70 -35.73 -0.89
CA PRO A 50 -8.30 -35.33 -0.79
C PRO A 50 -8.07 -34.22 0.25
N HIS A 51 -7.07 -34.42 1.11
CA HIS A 51 -6.68 -33.50 2.19
C HIS A 51 -7.71 -33.35 3.31
N VAL A 52 -8.69 -34.25 3.40
CA VAL A 52 -9.70 -34.27 4.46
C VAL A 52 -9.58 -35.58 5.23
N SER A 53 -9.48 -35.46 6.55
CA SER A 53 -9.63 -36.57 7.48
C SER A 53 -10.97 -36.45 8.20
N ALA A 54 -11.71 -37.55 8.29
CA ALA A 54 -12.99 -37.60 8.98
C ALA A 54 -13.06 -38.81 9.92
N SER A 55 -13.27 -38.56 11.21
CA SER A 55 -13.28 -39.61 12.24
C SER A 55 -14.25 -39.32 13.38
N TRP A 56 -14.65 -40.35 14.11
CA TRP A 56 -15.48 -40.21 15.30
C TRP A 56 -14.62 -40.06 16.54
N ASN A 57 -14.90 -39.06 17.37
CA ASN A 57 -14.23 -38.90 18.66
C ASN A 57 -14.87 -39.77 19.76
N SER A 58 -14.28 -39.75 20.96
CA SER A 58 -14.78 -40.52 22.12
C SER A 58 -16.18 -40.11 22.58
N ASP A 59 -16.64 -38.93 22.21
CA ASP A 59 -17.96 -38.38 22.57
C ASP A 59 -19.03 -38.71 21.52
N GLY A 60 -18.68 -39.48 20.48
CA GLY A 60 -19.58 -39.86 19.40
C GLY A 60 -19.90 -38.71 18.44
N LYS A 61 -19.07 -37.66 18.40
CA LYS A 61 -19.16 -36.59 17.40
C LYS A 61 -18.24 -36.86 16.23
N LEU A 62 -18.67 -36.45 15.05
CA LEU A 62 -17.83 -36.45 13.86
C LEU A 62 -16.84 -35.28 13.95
N VAL A 63 -15.57 -35.56 13.71
CA VAL A 63 -14.50 -34.58 13.61
C VAL A 63 -13.99 -34.62 12.18
N ILE A 64 -13.95 -33.46 11.54
CA ILE A 64 -13.44 -33.27 10.18
C ILE A 64 -12.28 -32.29 10.26
N SER A 65 -11.12 -32.71 9.77
CA SER A 65 -9.88 -31.94 9.79
C SER A 65 -9.18 -31.98 8.44
N SER A 66 -8.28 -31.03 8.21
CA SER A 66 -7.33 -31.09 7.10
C SER A 66 -6.10 -31.88 7.51
N ASP A 67 -5.53 -32.64 6.58
CA ASP A 67 -4.24 -33.32 6.77
C ASP A 67 -3.05 -32.34 6.79
N ASP A 68 -3.24 -31.16 6.20
CA ASP A 68 -2.31 -30.03 6.24
C ASP A 68 -3.11 -28.74 6.54
N PRO A 69 -3.33 -28.43 7.84
CA PRO A 69 -4.14 -27.28 8.26
C PRO A 69 -3.52 -25.91 7.93
N ASP A 70 -2.21 -25.85 7.68
CA ASP A 70 -1.53 -24.60 7.34
C ASP A 70 -1.81 -24.19 5.88
N ARG A 71 -2.10 -25.17 5.01
CA ARG A 71 -2.36 -24.95 3.59
C ARG A 71 -3.82 -25.08 3.18
N TYR A 72 -4.53 -26.07 3.72
CA TYR A 72 -5.90 -26.35 3.30
C TYR A 72 -6.91 -26.03 4.39
N THR A 73 -7.93 -25.25 4.04
CA THR A 73 -9.11 -25.06 4.89
C THR A 73 -10.30 -25.84 4.35
N ILE A 74 -11.14 -26.34 5.25
CA ILE A 74 -12.36 -27.07 4.91
C ILE A 74 -13.54 -26.18 5.27
N ALA A 75 -14.54 -26.11 4.39
CA ALA A 75 -15.83 -25.49 4.65
C ALA A 75 -16.96 -26.52 4.50
N LEU A 76 -17.95 -26.50 5.39
CA LEU A 76 -19.13 -27.37 5.34
C LEU A 76 -20.37 -26.50 5.23
N ASN A 77 -21.17 -26.70 4.18
CA ASN A 77 -22.28 -25.82 3.83
C ASN A 77 -23.45 -26.57 3.21
N ASN A 78 -24.61 -25.90 3.10
CA ASN A 78 -25.78 -26.38 2.36
C ASN A 78 -26.28 -27.78 2.79
N ASP A 79 -26.33 -28.07 4.09
CA ASP A 79 -26.82 -29.34 4.59
C ASP A 79 -28.36 -29.41 4.58
N SER A 80 -28.92 -30.05 3.56
CA SER A 80 -30.34 -30.41 3.47
C SER A 80 -30.66 -31.78 4.08
N SER A 81 -29.64 -32.56 4.44
CA SER A 81 -29.78 -33.90 5.02
C SER A 81 -29.88 -33.90 6.55
N ASN A 82 -29.58 -32.77 7.19
CA ASN A 82 -29.43 -32.63 8.66
C ASN A 82 -28.30 -33.50 9.25
N PHE A 83 -27.46 -34.11 8.42
CA PHE A 83 -26.36 -34.98 8.85
C PHE A 83 -25.32 -34.24 9.69
N LEU A 84 -24.92 -33.02 9.29
CA LEU A 84 -23.90 -32.25 10.03
C LEU A 84 -24.40 -31.81 11.41
N GLN A 85 -25.70 -31.55 11.53
CA GLN A 85 -26.33 -31.22 12.79
C GLN A 85 -26.46 -32.44 13.70
N ALA A 86 -26.85 -33.59 13.12
CA ALA A 86 -26.99 -34.86 13.83
C ALA A 86 -25.65 -35.39 14.38
N THR A 87 -24.55 -35.14 13.67
CA THR A 87 -23.22 -35.60 14.03
C THR A 87 -22.46 -34.64 14.95
N GLY A 88 -23.08 -33.52 15.35
CA GLY A 88 -22.49 -32.53 16.26
C GLY A 88 -21.47 -31.59 15.62
N VAL A 89 -21.25 -31.68 14.31
CA VAL A 89 -20.26 -30.90 13.55
C VAL A 89 -20.68 -29.44 13.39
N ALA A 90 -21.99 -29.17 13.26
CA ALA A 90 -22.51 -27.86 12.86
C ALA A 90 -22.05 -26.69 13.77
N ALA A 91 -21.93 -26.89 15.08
CA ALA A 91 -21.58 -25.80 16.01
C ALA A 91 -20.08 -25.47 16.01
N GLU A 92 -19.22 -26.50 16.05
CA GLU A 92 -17.76 -26.35 16.14
C GLU A 92 -17.18 -25.87 14.80
N PHE A 93 -17.74 -26.37 13.69
CA PHE A 93 -17.28 -26.05 12.36
C PHE A 93 -17.71 -24.65 11.88
N MET A 94 -18.91 -24.18 12.25
CA MET A 94 -19.33 -22.80 11.93
C MET A 94 -18.45 -21.75 12.63
N GLN A 95 -18.01 -22.02 13.86
CA GLN A 95 -17.12 -21.11 14.57
C GLN A 95 -15.74 -21.05 13.92
N GLN A 96 -15.22 -22.18 13.44
CA GLN A 96 -13.95 -22.23 12.74
C GLN A 96 -13.98 -21.54 11.36
N GLN A 97 -15.09 -21.64 10.62
CA GLN A 97 -15.27 -20.88 9.37
C GLN A 97 -15.29 -19.37 9.59
N ALA A 98 -15.95 -18.88 10.64
CA ALA A 98 -15.98 -17.45 10.95
C ALA A 98 -14.57 -16.90 11.23
N ILE A 99 -13.75 -17.65 11.96
CA ILE A 99 -12.35 -17.28 12.25
C ILE A 99 -11.53 -17.25 10.95
N GLY A 100 -11.70 -18.22 10.05
CA GLY A 100 -11.01 -18.24 8.76
C GLY A 100 -11.34 -17.01 7.89
N GLN A 101 -12.63 -16.64 7.81
CA GLN A 101 -13.05 -15.44 7.08
C GLN A 101 -12.47 -14.15 7.71
N ASP A 102 -12.41 -14.07 9.03
CA ASP A 102 -11.79 -12.93 9.72
C ASP A 102 -10.29 -12.83 9.42
N MET A 103 -9.58 -13.95 9.31
CA MET A 103 -8.17 -13.98 8.93
C MET A 103 -7.95 -13.51 7.48
N ASP A 104 -8.74 -14.01 6.53
CA ASP A 104 -8.67 -13.55 5.13
C ASP A 104 -8.93 -12.04 5.00
N ASN A 105 -9.89 -11.53 5.79
CA ASN A 105 -10.18 -10.09 5.85
C ASN A 105 -8.99 -9.29 6.39
N ILE A 106 -8.31 -9.79 7.42
CA ILE A 106 -7.11 -9.17 7.99
C ILE A 106 -5.98 -9.14 6.96
N ASP A 107 -5.74 -10.24 6.24
CA ASP A 107 -4.68 -10.30 5.22
C ASP A 107 -4.95 -9.35 4.05
N SER A 108 -6.21 -9.23 3.62
CA SER A 108 -6.63 -8.24 2.64
C SER A 108 -6.37 -6.81 3.11
N LEU A 109 -6.66 -6.52 4.39
CA LEU A 109 -6.40 -5.22 5.02
C LEU A 109 -4.90 -4.92 5.10
N MET A 110 -4.08 -5.89 5.49
CA MET A 110 -2.62 -5.74 5.54
C MET A 110 -2.01 -5.50 4.17
N SER A 111 -2.51 -6.20 3.14
CA SER A 111 -2.10 -5.97 1.75
C SER A 111 -2.40 -4.54 1.30
N LYS A 112 -3.62 -4.05 1.56
CA LYS A 112 -4.01 -2.66 1.27
C LYS A 112 -3.18 -1.64 2.04
N LEU A 113 -2.90 -1.90 3.31
CA LEU A 113 -2.08 -1.02 4.15
C LEU A 113 -0.65 -0.92 3.58
N THR A 114 -0.07 -2.05 3.19
CA THR A 114 1.26 -2.11 2.57
C THR A 114 1.31 -1.33 1.25
N GLU A 115 0.27 -1.44 0.42
CA GLU A 115 0.13 -0.63 -0.81
C GLU A 115 0.07 0.88 -0.49
N GLN A 116 -0.69 1.29 0.52
CA GLN A 116 -0.77 2.68 0.94
C GLN A 116 0.56 3.21 1.50
N ILE A 117 1.29 2.42 2.30
CA ILE A 117 2.64 2.79 2.77
C ILE A 117 3.59 3.00 1.60
N SER A 118 3.58 2.10 0.62
CA SER A 118 4.41 2.21 -0.58
C SER A 118 4.09 3.49 -1.37
N ASN A 119 2.80 3.78 -1.57
CA ASN A 119 2.34 5.00 -2.22
C ASN A 119 2.79 6.26 -1.46
N PHE A 120 2.66 6.25 -0.13
CA PHE A 120 3.12 7.33 0.73
C PHE A 120 4.63 7.53 0.63
N GLY A 121 5.44 6.45 0.68
CA GLY A 121 6.89 6.51 0.52
C GLY A 121 7.31 7.11 -0.82
N ALA A 122 6.65 6.72 -1.92
CA ALA A 122 6.88 7.30 -3.24
C ALA A 122 6.55 8.80 -3.28
N ARG A 123 5.45 9.24 -2.65
CA ARG A 123 5.09 10.65 -2.52
C ARG A 123 6.08 11.44 -1.67
N ALA A 124 6.52 10.88 -0.56
CA ALA A 124 7.53 11.49 0.32
C ALA A 124 8.84 11.70 -0.43
N ASN A 125 9.30 10.70 -1.19
CA ASN A 125 10.49 10.83 -2.04
C ASN A 125 10.30 11.94 -3.10
N ARG A 126 9.14 11.98 -3.76
CA ARG A 126 8.83 13.05 -4.71
C ARG A 126 8.85 14.45 -4.07
N ILE A 127 8.33 14.59 -2.85
CA ILE A 127 8.37 15.87 -2.11
C ILE A 127 9.80 16.27 -1.77
N ASN A 128 10.65 15.32 -1.34
CA ASN A 128 12.07 15.59 -1.09
C ASN A 128 12.79 16.06 -2.36
N ILE A 129 12.57 15.38 -3.49
CA ILE A 129 13.14 15.78 -4.80
C ILE A 129 12.64 17.17 -5.19
N GLN A 130 11.34 17.44 -5.07
CA GLN A 130 10.78 18.76 -5.38
C GLN A 130 11.37 19.84 -4.49
N THR A 131 11.55 19.58 -3.19
CA THR A 131 12.15 20.51 -2.24
C THR A 131 13.59 20.84 -2.65
N GLN A 132 14.38 19.83 -3.03
CA GLN A 132 15.74 20.03 -3.53
C GLN A 132 15.76 20.91 -4.78
N ILE A 133 14.89 20.63 -5.76
CA ILE A 133 14.77 21.43 -6.99
C ILE A 133 14.40 22.88 -6.65
N TYR A 134 13.47 23.10 -5.71
CA TYR A 134 13.09 24.45 -5.28
C TYR A 134 14.27 25.19 -4.62
N THR A 135 15.03 24.54 -3.76
CA THR A 135 16.22 25.13 -3.13
C THR A 135 17.28 25.49 -4.18
N ASP A 136 17.54 24.60 -5.14
CA ASP A 136 18.51 24.86 -6.22
C ASP A 136 18.05 26.04 -7.10
N MET A 137 16.75 26.12 -7.39
CA MET A 137 16.15 27.23 -8.14
C MET A 137 16.23 28.55 -7.36
N GLU A 138 16.03 28.53 -6.04
CA GLU A 138 16.19 29.72 -5.19
C GLU A 138 17.64 30.22 -5.20
N VAL A 139 18.62 29.32 -5.04
CA VAL A 139 20.05 29.67 -5.08
C VAL A 139 20.45 30.23 -6.44
N SER A 140 20.03 29.57 -7.53
CA SER A 140 20.31 30.03 -8.90
C SER A 140 19.70 31.41 -9.17
N THR A 141 18.45 31.63 -8.75
CA THR A 141 17.78 32.94 -8.92
C THR A 141 18.46 34.05 -8.13
N LYS A 142 18.89 33.78 -6.88
CA LYS A 142 19.66 34.73 -6.08
C LYS A 142 21.02 35.04 -6.70
N GLY A 143 21.71 34.03 -7.23
CA GLY A 143 22.98 34.20 -7.94
C GLY A 143 22.85 35.10 -9.17
N ASN A 144 21.87 34.81 -10.04
CA ASN A 144 21.58 35.61 -11.23
C ASN A 144 21.21 37.06 -10.87
N LEU A 145 20.42 37.26 -9.81
CA LEU A 145 20.06 38.60 -9.35
C LEU A 145 21.27 39.37 -8.83
N SER A 146 22.15 38.72 -8.06
CA SER A 146 23.39 39.34 -7.57
C SER A 146 24.29 39.76 -8.73
N GLU A 147 24.50 38.90 -9.72
CA GLU A 147 25.36 39.20 -10.88
C GLU A 147 24.85 40.39 -11.70
N VAL A 148 23.52 40.49 -11.90
CA VAL A 148 22.89 41.64 -12.55
C VAL A 148 23.07 42.91 -11.72
N GLN A 149 22.82 42.85 -10.41
CA GLN A 149 22.97 44.00 -9.50
C GLN A 149 24.42 44.49 -9.41
N ASP A 150 25.38 43.58 -9.30
CA ASP A 150 26.81 43.89 -9.25
C ASP A 150 27.28 44.57 -10.56
N THR A 151 26.79 44.09 -11.70
CA THR A 151 27.08 44.70 -13.01
C THR A 151 26.57 46.14 -13.11
N ASP A 152 25.36 46.40 -12.64
CA ASP A 152 24.77 47.73 -12.68
C ASP A 152 25.43 48.69 -11.67
N MET A 153 25.85 48.19 -10.50
CA MET A 153 26.68 48.97 -9.57
C MET A 153 28.03 49.35 -10.19
N ILE A 154 28.72 48.43 -10.87
CA ILE A 154 29.99 48.70 -11.55
C ILE A 154 29.84 49.79 -12.62
N LYS A 155 28.77 49.74 -13.42
CA LYS A 155 28.45 50.80 -14.40
C LYS A 155 28.21 52.15 -13.73
N ALA A 156 27.40 52.19 -12.67
CA ALA A 156 27.11 53.43 -11.94
C ALA A 156 28.37 54.06 -11.35
N VAL A 157 29.29 53.25 -10.80
CA VAL A 157 30.58 53.70 -10.28
C VAL A 157 31.47 54.22 -11.41
N MET A 158 31.54 53.55 -12.56
CA MET A 158 32.30 54.02 -13.72
C MET A 158 31.77 55.34 -14.26
N ASP A 159 30.45 55.50 -14.36
CA ASP A 159 29.82 56.73 -14.80
C ASP A 159 30.11 57.89 -13.84
N LEU A 160 30.04 57.64 -12.52
CA LEU A 160 30.38 58.62 -11.50
C LEU A 160 31.85 59.04 -11.62
N LYS A 161 32.78 58.09 -11.74
CA LYS A 161 34.22 58.37 -11.88
C LYS A 161 34.54 59.17 -13.15
N THR A 162 33.86 58.84 -14.24
CA THR A 162 33.98 59.57 -15.51
C THR A 162 33.52 61.02 -15.35
N LYS A 163 32.37 61.25 -14.69
CA LYS A 163 31.87 62.59 -14.39
C LYS A 163 32.81 63.37 -13.46
N GLU A 164 33.34 62.76 -12.42
CA GLU A 164 34.34 63.39 -11.53
C GLU A 164 35.59 63.81 -12.28
N THR A 165 36.12 62.94 -13.15
CA THR A 165 37.34 63.20 -13.90
C THR A 165 37.13 64.31 -14.92
N ALA A 166 36.00 64.30 -15.63
CA ALA A 166 35.61 65.38 -16.54
C ALA A 166 35.44 66.71 -15.80
N TYR A 167 34.82 66.70 -14.62
CA TYR A 167 34.66 67.89 -13.78
C TYR A 167 36.01 68.45 -13.31
N GLN A 168 36.93 67.59 -12.84
CA GLN A 168 38.28 68.00 -12.46
C GLN A 168 39.08 68.58 -13.64
N ALA A 169 38.97 67.97 -14.83
CA ALA A 169 39.60 68.50 -16.03
C ALA A 169 39.03 69.86 -16.44
N ALA A 170 37.72 70.03 -16.40
CA ALA A 170 37.05 71.31 -16.67
C ALA A 170 37.47 72.39 -15.66
N LEU A 171 37.56 72.04 -14.37
CA LEU A 171 38.03 72.95 -13.32
C LEU A 171 39.49 73.36 -13.52
N ALA A 172 40.37 72.41 -13.87
CA ALA A 172 41.78 72.70 -14.16
C ALA A 172 41.94 73.60 -15.39
N ALA A 173 41.17 73.33 -16.46
CA ALA A 173 41.13 74.17 -17.65
C ALA A 173 40.64 75.59 -17.34
N ALA A 174 39.55 75.72 -16.58
CA ALA A 174 39.01 77.01 -16.15
C ALA A 174 40.02 77.79 -15.29
N SER A 175 40.66 77.12 -14.32
CA SER A 175 41.71 77.72 -13.49
C SER A 175 42.90 78.21 -14.33
N LYS A 176 43.33 77.43 -15.32
CA LYS A 176 44.42 77.82 -16.23
C LYS A 176 44.04 79.02 -17.12
N THR A 177 42.82 79.03 -17.67
CA THR A 177 42.30 80.17 -18.44
C THR A 177 42.22 81.43 -17.59
N MET A 178 41.73 81.32 -16.35
CA MET A 178 41.70 82.45 -15.40
C MET A 178 43.11 82.98 -15.12
N GLN A 179 44.09 82.10 -14.87
CA GLN A 179 45.49 82.50 -14.66
C GLN A 179 46.09 83.24 -15.87
N LEU A 180 45.87 82.75 -17.09
CA LEU A 180 46.32 83.43 -18.32
C LEU A 180 45.67 84.82 -18.46
N SER A 181 44.36 84.94 -18.25
CA SER A 181 43.65 86.22 -18.35
C SER A 181 44.12 87.27 -17.33
N LEU A 182 44.48 86.83 -16.12
CA LEU A 182 45.02 87.72 -15.10
C LEU A 182 46.42 88.25 -15.47
N VAL A 183 47.25 87.42 -16.10
CA VAL A 183 48.60 87.80 -16.55
C VAL A 183 48.52 88.75 -17.75
N ASP A 184 47.58 88.54 -18.68
CA ASP A 184 47.38 89.43 -19.82
C ASP A 184 46.78 90.80 -19.43
N PHE A 185 46.07 90.91 -18.30
CA PHE A 185 45.58 92.20 -17.78
C PHE A 185 46.69 93.08 -17.17
N LEU A 186 47.88 92.50 -16.88
CA LEU A 186 49.01 93.20 -16.24
C LEU A 186 50.14 93.59 -17.21
N LYS A 187 49.90 93.48 -18.52
CA LYS A 187 50.79 93.99 -19.59
C LYS A 187 50.18 95.20 -20.27
#